data_AF-A0A2D4SHJ7-F1
#
_entry.id   AF-A0A2D4SHJ7-F1
#
_cell.length_a   1.000
_cell.length_b   1.000
_cell.length_c   1.000
_cell.angle_alpha   90.00
_cell.angle_beta   90.00
_cell.angle_gamma   90.00
#
_symmetry.space_group_name_H-M   'P 1'
#
loop_
_entity.id
_entity.type
_entity.pdbx_description
1 polymer ?
#
loop_
_entity_poly.entity_id
_entity_poly.type
_entity_poly.pdbx_seq_one_letter_code
_entity_poly.pdbx_strand_id
1 'polypeptide(L)'
;MENKKNYYAIIPAPVRYCKKLKANEKLMFGELTALTNEKGFCYASNDYFANLYDVSKTSVSKWISNLEKNKFIRLKMIYQKGTKQIKERRIYIAPLLKKNSIPIEEKLNTPIEEKLKVNINNNINNIKKEYTTKSEKRQFDDKTKTAFPHFATLFDLKYRPKTETQKIKWLDCLDKLQRLDGYDLREVYNVSKNLRKDEFWQNNFLSILKLRNTDKNGIKYIDRFMIQHKAKQKPVGFTKIKNLKEFFIYKNPSNGKKEIGAKTKNGDIHEFQIKGLMMTNEFQELKKYVLNENN
;
A
#
# COMPACT_ATOMS: atom_id res chain seq x y z
N MET A 1 -9.56 -24.82 30.02
CA MET A 1 -8.79 -24.22 28.90
C MET A 1 -9.32 -22.81 28.71
N GLU A 2 -8.54 -21.82 29.14
CA GLU A 2 -8.91 -20.40 29.04
C GLU A 2 -9.07 -20.01 27.57
N ASN A 3 -10.14 -19.26 27.27
CA ASN A 3 -10.58 -18.90 25.92
C ASN A 3 -9.47 -18.10 25.20
N LYS A 4 -8.55 -18.79 24.51
CA LYS A 4 -7.46 -18.17 23.75
C LYS A 4 -8.08 -17.45 22.55
N LYS A 5 -8.39 -16.17 22.74
CA LYS A 5 -8.83 -15.27 21.66
C LYS A 5 -7.83 -15.42 20.49
N ASN A 6 -8.33 -15.82 19.33
CA ASN A 6 -7.52 -16.17 18.17
C ASN A 6 -7.04 -14.90 17.44
N TYR A 7 -6.15 -14.14 18.08
CA TYR A 7 -5.60 -12.91 17.51
C TYR A 7 -4.42 -13.21 16.59
N TYR A 8 -4.43 -12.67 15.37
CA TYR A 8 -3.25 -12.68 14.52
C TYR A 8 -2.26 -11.60 14.99
N ALA A 9 -1.00 -11.99 15.18
CA ALA A 9 0.08 -11.08 15.55
C ALA A 9 0.60 -10.32 14.31
N ILE A 10 0.74 -8.99 14.40
CA ILE A 10 1.29 -8.18 13.32
C ILE A 10 2.75 -7.83 13.64
N ILE A 11 3.68 -8.37 12.86
CA ILE A 11 5.10 -7.97 12.92
C ILE A 11 5.42 -7.13 11.68
N PRO A 12 5.44 -5.78 11.81
CA PRO A 12 5.68 -4.89 10.68
C PRO A 12 7.14 -4.94 10.23
N ALA A 13 7.39 -4.56 8.97
CA ALA A 13 8.71 -4.65 8.35
C ALA A 13 9.86 -4.01 9.17
N PRO A 14 9.71 -2.83 9.82
CA PRO A 14 10.78 -2.24 10.63
C PRO A 14 11.21 -3.12 11.80
N VAL A 15 10.28 -3.89 12.39
CA VAL A 15 10.57 -4.84 13.48
C VAL A 15 11.11 -6.14 12.90
N ARG A 16 10.46 -6.69 11.85
CA ARG A 16 10.82 -7.96 11.21
C ARG A 16 12.26 -7.97 10.72
N TYR A 17 12.67 -6.91 10.03
CA TYR A 17 14.01 -6.79 9.45
C TYR A 17 15.02 -6.06 10.35
N CYS A 18 14.63 -5.69 11.58
CA CYS A 18 15.58 -5.08 12.51
C CYS A 18 16.69 -6.07 12.86
N LYS A 19 17.94 -5.71 12.57
CA LYS A 19 19.13 -6.49 12.96
C LYS A 19 19.46 -6.39 14.45
N LYS A 20 18.98 -5.33 15.13
CA LYS A 20 19.18 -5.10 16.57
C LYS A 20 18.22 -5.91 17.46
N LEU A 21 17.29 -6.66 16.85
CA LEU A 21 16.33 -7.51 17.54
C LEU A 21 16.59 -8.99 17.27
N LYS A 22 16.53 -9.79 18.33
CA LYS A 22 16.53 -11.26 18.29
C LYS A 22 15.21 -11.79 17.75
N ALA A 23 15.19 -13.04 17.28
CA ALA A 23 13.98 -13.68 16.77
C ALA A 23 12.83 -13.65 17.80
N ASN A 24 13.11 -14.02 19.05
CA ASN A 24 12.09 -14.03 20.11
C ASN A 24 11.62 -12.62 20.49
N GLU A 25 12.43 -11.58 20.33
CA GLU A 25 12.00 -10.19 20.56
C GLU A 25 11.01 -9.72 19.48
N LYS A 26 11.16 -10.21 18.25
CA LYS A 26 10.21 -9.96 17.15
C LYS A 26 8.89 -10.69 17.39
N LEU A 27 8.95 -11.94 17.88
CA LEU A 27 7.76 -12.70 18.28
C LEU A 27 7.04 -12.03 19.45
N MET A 28 7.79 -11.61 20.47
CA MET A 28 7.29 -10.84 21.61
C MET A 28 6.59 -9.56 21.16
N PHE A 29 7.15 -8.82 20.21
CA PHE A 29 6.48 -7.65 19.64
C PHE A 29 5.14 -8.02 19.00
N GLY A 30 5.08 -9.13 18.25
CA GLY A 30 3.84 -9.65 17.69
C GLY A 30 2.77 -9.92 18.76
N GLU A 31 3.15 -10.55 19.86
CA GLU A 31 2.23 -10.82 20.98
C GLU A 31 1.77 -9.52 21.66
N LEU A 32 2.66 -8.56 21.85
CA LEU A 32 2.31 -7.24 22.37
C LEU A 32 1.28 -6.55 21.47
N THR A 33 1.41 -6.65 20.14
CA THR A 33 0.42 -6.05 19.22
C THR A 33 -0.96 -6.69 19.38
N ALA A 34 -1.03 -8.02 19.49
CA ALA A 34 -2.28 -8.74 19.71
C ALA A 34 -2.96 -8.32 21.02
N LEU A 35 -2.20 -8.23 22.12
CA LEU A 35 -2.70 -7.86 23.44
C LEU A 35 -3.07 -6.38 23.57
N THR A 36 -2.52 -5.51 22.72
CA THR A 36 -2.87 -4.08 22.73
C THR A 36 -4.18 -3.75 22.00
N ASN A 37 -4.72 -4.67 21.20
CA ASN A 37 -5.89 -4.42 20.35
C ASN A 37 -7.16 -4.07 21.15
N GLU A 38 -7.28 -4.54 22.40
CA GLU A 38 -8.49 -4.36 23.21
C GLU A 38 -8.52 -3.01 23.96
N LYS A 39 -7.38 -2.60 24.55
CA LYS A 39 -7.31 -1.43 25.46
C LYS A 39 -6.36 -0.33 24.98
N GLY A 40 -5.70 -0.51 23.84
CA GLY A 40 -4.64 0.37 23.33
C GLY A 40 -3.30 0.24 24.09
N PHE A 41 -3.20 -0.70 25.03
CA PHE A 41 -1.97 -1.05 25.75
C PHE A 41 -2.01 -2.50 26.24
N CYS A 42 -0.84 -3.11 26.39
CA CYS A 42 -0.68 -4.41 27.03
C CYS A 42 -0.37 -4.22 28.52
N TYR A 43 -1.06 -4.98 29.37
CA TYR A 43 -0.88 -5.01 30.83
C TYR A 43 -0.39 -6.37 31.34
N ALA A 44 -0.06 -7.30 30.44
CA ALA A 44 0.41 -8.63 30.81
C ALA A 44 1.74 -8.58 31.57
N SER A 45 1.86 -9.44 32.58
CA SER A 45 3.02 -9.54 33.45
C SER A 45 4.19 -10.24 32.73
N ASN A 46 5.41 -10.10 33.27
CA ASN A 46 6.53 -10.90 32.74
C ASN A 46 6.30 -12.40 32.95
N ASP A 47 5.54 -12.78 33.98
CA ASP A 47 5.20 -14.17 34.30
C ASP A 47 4.31 -14.79 33.22
N TYR A 48 3.34 -14.01 32.71
CA TYR A 48 2.52 -14.43 31.57
C TYR A 48 3.38 -14.80 30.35
N PHE A 49 4.31 -13.92 29.96
CA PHE A 49 5.17 -14.16 28.80
C PHE A 49 6.23 -15.23 29.05
N ALA A 50 6.74 -15.32 30.28
CA ALA A 50 7.69 -16.34 30.69
C ALA A 50 7.08 -17.74 30.52
N ASN A 51 5.85 -17.92 30.97
CA ASN A 51 5.10 -19.17 30.80
C ASN A 51 4.72 -19.42 29.34
N LEU A 52 4.36 -18.36 28.58
CA LEU A 52 3.98 -18.49 27.17
C LEU A 52 5.12 -18.97 26.27
N TYR A 53 6.34 -18.48 26.51
CA TYR A 53 7.51 -18.78 25.69
C TYR A 53 8.45 -19.81 26.32
N ASP A 54 8.11 -20.34 27.49
CA ASP A 54 8.95 -21.23 28.29
C ASP A 54 10.37 -20.66 28.52
N VAL A 55 10.43 -19.45 29.08
CA VAL A 55 11.68 -18.73 29.36
C VAL A 55 11.66 -18.05 30.72
N SER A 56 12.83 -17.68 31.24
CA SER A 56 12.91 -16.92 32.49
C SER A 56 12.26 -15.52 32.39
N LYS A 57 11.71 -15.04 33.51
CA LYS A 57 11.22 -13.64 33.66
C LYS A 57 12.29 -12.61 33.29
N THR A 58 13.56 -12.95 33.55
CA THR A 58 14.73 -12.13 33.20
C THR A 58 14.90 -12.01 31.69
N SER A 59 14.68 -13.09 30.94
CA SER A 59 14.71 -13.08 29.47
C SER A 59 13.62 -12.18 28.89
N VAL A 60 12.39 -12.30 29.38
CA VAL A 60 11.27 -11.42 28.98
C VAL A 60 11.59 -9.96 29.30
N SER A 61 12.11 -9.68 30.49
CA SER A 61 12.52 -8.33 30.89
C SER A 61 13.55 -7.75 29.92
N LYS A 62 14.57 -8.54 29.55
CA LYS A 62 15.58 -8.16 28.55
C LYS A 62 14.96 -7.85 27.19
N TRP A 63 14.03 -8.69 26.71
CA TRP A 63 13.34 -8.48 25.43
C TRP A 63 12.52 -7.19 25.40
N ILE A 64 11.74 -6.94 26.45
CA ILE A 64 10.93 -5.71 26.58
C ILE A 64 11.86 -4.48 26.63
N SER A 65 12.92 -4.53 27.44
CA SER A 65 13.90 -3.46 27.51
C SER A 65 14.60 -3.20 26.17
N ASN A 66 14.92 -4.25 25.40
CA ASN A 66 15.55 -4.08 24.08
C ASN A 66 14.57 -3.50 23.04
N LEU A 67 13.30 -3.91 23.08
CA LEU A 67 12.24 -3.33 22.24
C LEU A 67 12.01 -1.85 22.57
N GLU A 68 12.00 -1.48 23.85
CA GLU A 68 11.88 -0.09 24.29
C GLU A 68 13.10 0.74 23.88
N LYS A 69 14.31 0.21 24.10
CA LYS A 69 15.57 0.86 23.71
C LYS A 69 15.63 1.18 22.22
N ASN A 70 15.09 0.29 21.38
CA ASN A 70 14.99 0.49 19.94
C ASN A 70 13.74 1.28 19.50
N LYS A 71 13.01 1.89 20.45
CA LYS A 71 11.83 2.75 20.21
C LYS A 71 10.67 2.04 19.50
N PHE A 72 10.58 0.72 19.63
CA PHE A 72 9.45 -0.05 19.10
C PHE A 72 8.25 -0.07 20.05
N ILE A 73 8.49 0.07 21.35
CA ILE A 73 7.45 0.16 22.38
C ILE A 73 7.77 1.28 23.37
N ARG A 74 6.77 1.67 24.17
CA ARG A 74 6.91 2.60 25.30
C ARG A 74 6.32 1.99 26.56
N LEU A 75 7.06 1.98 27.66
CA LEU A 75 6.56 1.58 28.96
C LEU A 75 6.00 2.77 29.75
N LYS A 76 4.94 2.53 30.52
CA LYS A 76 4.44 3.44 31.54
C LYS A 76 4.18 2.64 32.82
N MET A 77 4.91 2.97 33.88
CA MET A 77 4.66 2.44 35.22
C MET A 77 3.64 3.34 35.91
N ILE A 78 2.61 2.73 36.49
CA ILE A 78 1.59 3.37 37.31
C ILE A 78 1.85 2.94 38.74
N TYR A 79 2.07 3.89 39.63
CA TYR A 79 2.34 3.64 41.05
C TYR A 79 1.07 3.83 41.89
N GLN A 80 1.00 3.18 43.05
CA GLN A 80 -0.06 3.45 44.00
C GLN A 80 0.09 4.87 44.58
N LYS A 81 -1.03 5.52 44.88
CA LYS A 81 -1.06 6.91 45.34
C LYS A 81 -0.34 7.00 46.69
N GLY A 82 0.74 7.77 46.76
CA GLY A 82 1.51 7.98 47.99
C GLY A 82 2.54 6.90 48.31
N THR A 83 2.78 5.90 47.44
CA THR A 83 3.84 4.90 47.64
C THR A 83 4.72 4.75 46.39
N LYS A 84 5.90 4.13 46.57
CA LYS A 84 6.78 3.73 45.45
C LYS A 84 6.40 2.36 44.87
N GLN A 85 5.30 1.75 45.30
CA GLN A 85 4.86 0.44 44.81
C GLN A 85 4.20 0.57 43.43
N ILE A 86 4.63 -0.27 42.48
CA ILE A 86 4.08 -0.31 41.13
C ILE A 86 2.70 -0.99 41.20
N LYS A 87 1.65 -0.25 40.87
CA LYS A 87 0.27 -0.73 40.74
C LYS A 87 0.06 -1.49 39.43
N GLU A 88 0.58 -0.96 38.32
CA GLU A 88 0.38 -1.53 36.99
C GLU A 88 1.48 -1.09 36.03
N ARG A 89 1.91 -1.97 35.14
CA ARG A 89 2.76 -1.63 33.99
C ARG A 89 1.92 -1.64 32.72
N ARG A 90 1.99 -0.57 31.93
CA ARG A 90 1.35 -0.48 30.61
C ARG A 90 2.40 -0.39 29.52
N ILE A 91 2.28 -1.24 28.50
CA ILE A 91 3.14 -1.28 27.33
C ILE A 91 2.35 -0.76 26.13
N TYR A 92 2.87 0.25 25.45
CA TYR A 92 2.28 0.84 24.26
C TYR A 92 3.13 0.52 23.04
N ILE A 93 2.50 0.17 21.92
CA ILE A 93 3.20 0.10 20.63
C ILE A 93 3.57 1.52 20.21
N ALA A 94 4.85 1.76 19.91
CA ALA A 94 5.29 3.06 19.47
C ALA A 94 4.85 3.30 18.01
N PRO A 95 4.47 4.54 17.63
CA PRO A 95 4.26 4.89 16.23
C PRO A 95 5.57 4.67 15.46
N LEU A 96 5.61 3.66 14.60
CA LEU A 96 6.77 3.39 13.76
C LEU A 96 6.86 4.54 12.75
N LEU A 97 7.85 5.41 12.92
CA LEU A 97 8.10 6.54 12.04
C LEU A 97 8.20 6.05 10.58
N LYS A 98 7.49 6.75 9.68
CA LYS A 98 7.55 6.46 8.24
C LYS A 98 8.96 6.76 7.72
N LYS A 99 9.67 5.67 7.38
CA LYS A 99 10.72 5.51 6.35
C LYS A 99 11.55 6.78 6.06
N ASN A 100 12.68 6.92 6.76
CA ASN A 100 13.98 7.39 6.28
C ASN A 100 14.94 7.52 7.47
N SER A 101 15.50 6.39 7.93
CA SER A 101 16.66 6.39 8.84
C SER A 101 17.28 5.00 8.87
N ILE A 102 17.95 4.66 7.78
CA ILE A 102 19.16 3.84 7.85
C ILE A 102 20.29 4.82 8.15
N PRO A 103 21.16 4.54 9.12
CA PRO A 103 22.56 4.97 9.04
C PRO A 103 23.46 3.74 9.32
N ILE A 104 24.31 3.25 8.41
CA ILE A 104 25.58 3.84 7.92
C ILE A 104 26.22 4.70 9.02
N GLU A 105 27.23 4.14 9.67
CA GLU A 105 28.10 4.82 10.63
C GLU A 105 28.79 6.01 9.94
N GLU A 106 28.69 7.20 10.52
CA GLU A 106 29.77 8.20 10.48
C GLU A 106 29.54 9.28 11.54
N LYS A 107 30.65 9.91 11.92
CA LYS A 107 30.96 10.54 13.21
C LYS A 107 30.42 11.98 13.40
N LEU A 108 30.22 12.31 14.69
CA LEU A 108 30.38 13.62 15.39
C LEU A 108 29.28 14.72 15.39
N ASN A 109 28.87 15.03 16.63
CA ASN A 109 28.68 16.34 17.31
C ASN A 109 27.37 17.20 17.18
N THR A 110 26.44 16.97 18.14
CA THR A 110 25.76 17.91 19.10
C THR A 110 25.10 19.24 18.66
N PRO A 111 24.15 19.87 19.45
CA PRO A 111 23.67 19.54 20.80
C PRO A 111 22.13 19.51 21.03
N ILE A 112 21.72 18.45 21.72
CA ILE A 112 20.79 18.35 22.87
C ILE A 112 19.74 19.46 23.09
N GLU A 113 18.50 19.03 22.84
CA GLU A 113 17.24 19.58 23.29
C GLU A 113 16.99 19.17 24.76
N GLU A 114 17.17 20.07 25.71
CA GLU A 114 16.75 19.89 27.10
C GLU A 114 16.15 21.20 27.64
N LYS A 115 14.98 21.06 28.28
CA LYS A 115 13.94 22.08 28.58
C LYS A 115 13.00 22.23 27.37
N LEU A 116 11.81 21.65 27.34
CA LEU A 116 10.68 22.12 28.14
C LEU A 116 9.56 21.06 28.18
N LYS A 117 9.64 20.15 29.17
CA LYS A 117 8.46 19.44 29.69
C LYS A 117 7.71 20.32 30.70
N VAL A 118 7.20 21.49 30.32
CA VAL A 118 6.27 22.27 31.18
C VAL A 118 5.37 23.17 30.32
N ASN A 119 4.37 22.62 29.60
CA ASN A 119 3.14 23.41 29.26
C ASN A 119 1.97 22.60 28.64
N ILE A 120 1.78 21.34 29.06
CA ILE A 120 0.91 20.38 28.33
C ILE A 120 -0.59 20.74 28.32
N ASN A 121 -1.10 21.65 29.15
CA ASN A 121 -2.55 21.92 29.22
C ASN A 121 -3.04 23.29 28.72
N ASN A 122 -2.18 24.26 28.41
CA ASN A 122 -2.61 25.56 27.84
C ASN A 122 -2.44 25.66 26.32
N ASN A 123 -1.87 24.64 25.66
CA ASN A 123 -1.54 24.71 24.23
C ASN A 123 -2.56 24.02 23.30
N ILE A 124 -3.56 23.29 23.82
CA ILE A 124 -4.53 22.57 22.96
C ILE A 124 -5.50 23.53 22.24
N ASN A 125 -5.77 24.72 22.81
CA ASN A 125 -6.67 25.71 22.20
C ASN A 125 -5.96 26.77 21.33
N ASN A 126 -4.65 26.96 21.47
CA ASN A 126 -3.87 27.89 20.63
C ASN A 126 -3.18 27.21 19.43
N ILE A 127 -3.00 25.88 19.47
CA ILE A 127 -2.47 25.12 18.32
C ILE A 127 -3.48 25.04 17.14
N LYS A 128 -4.76 25.41 17.35
CA LYS A 128 -5.72 25.57 16.26
C LYS A 128 -5.56 26.89 15.48
N LYS A 129 -4.72 27.83 15.93
CA LYS A 129 -4.56 29.16 15.34
C LYS A 129 -3.16 29.50 14.77
N GLU A 130 -2.11 28.74 15.05
CA GLU A 130 -0.74 29.08 14.61
C GLU A 130 0.04 27.95 13.91
N TYR A 131 -0.66 27.18 13.07
CA TYR A 131 -0.03 26.58 11.88
C TYR A 131 -0.63 27.17 10.60
N THR A 132 -0.68 28.50 10.57
CA THR A 132 -0.70 29.28 9.33
C THR A 132 0.62 29.98 9.18
N THR A 133 1.69 29.21 8.94
CA THR A 133 2.90 29.75 8.32
C THR A 133 3.35 28.77 7.22
N LYS A 134 2.84 29.06 6.02
CA LYS A 134 3.40 28.73 4.71
C LYS A 134 4.09 27.37 4.61
N SER A 135 3.29 26.29 4.54
CA SER A 135 3.61 25.32 3.49
C SER A 135 3.43 26.10 2.20
N GLU A 136 4.44 26.15 1.33
CA GLU A 136 4.15 26.34 -0.08
C GLU A 136 2.99 25.40 -0.37
N LYS A 137 1.82 25.95 -0.76
CA LYS A 137 0.67 25.13 -1.13
C LYS A 137 1.24 24.16 -2.15
N ARG A 138 1.30 22.87 -1.81
CA ARG A 138 1.86 21.84 -2.68
C ARG A 138 1.18 22.04 -4.03
N GLN A 139 1.92 22.56 -5.01
CA GLN A 139 1.31 23.01 -6.24
C GLN A 139 1.05 21.76 -7.08
N PHE A 140 -0.21 21.39 -7.18
CA PHE A 140 -0.64 20.35 -8.11
C PHE A 140 -0.70 20.97 -9.51
N ASP A 141 -0.32 20.21 -10.51
CA ASP A 141 -0.50 20.64 -11.90
C ASP A 141 -1.99 20.83 -12.22
N ASP A 142 -2.28 21.62 -13.25
CA ASP A 142 -3.67 21.92 -13.61
C ASP A 142 -4.40 20.69 -14.15
N LYS A 143 -3.67 19.73 -14.73
CA LYS A 143 -4.22 18.43 -15.16
C LYS A 143 -4.79 17.65 -13.98
N THR A 144 -4.05 17.54 -12.87
CA THR A 144 -4.45 16.83 -11.65
C THR A 144 -5.62 17.53 -10.97
N LYS A 145 -5.61 18.86 -10.89
CA LYS A 145 -6.73 19.65 -10.36
C LYS A 145 -8.00 19.44 -11.19
N THR A 146 -7.87 19.44 -12.51
CA THR A 146 -8.99 19.23 -13.44
C THR A 146 -9.50 17.79 -13.37
N ALA A 147 -8.62 16.81 -13.22
CA ALA A 147 -8.99 15.40 -13.13
C ALA A 147 -9.71 15.06 -11.81
N PHE A 148 -9.30 15.65 -10.69
CA PHE A 148 -9.83 15.37 -9.35
C PHE A 148 -11.36 15.35 -9.24
N PRO A 149 -12.13 16.37 -9.69
CA PRO A 149 -13.60 16.33 -9.62
C PRO A 149 -14.18 15.13 -10.38
N HIS A 150 -13.65 14.82 -11.56
CA HIS A 150 -14.10 13.65 -12.32
C HIS A 150 -13.88 12.35 -11.54
N PHE A 151 -12.70 12.16 -10.94
CA PHE A 151 -12.46 11.00 -10.06
C PHE A 151 -13.39 10.96 -8.86
N ALA A 152 -13.64 12.09 -8.20
CA ALA A 152 -14.53 12.15 -7.04
C ALA A 152 -15.97 11.73 -7.36
N THR A 153 -16.47 12.06 -8.57
CA THR A 153 -17.82 11.67 -9.00
C THR A 153 -18.02 10.16 -9.16
N LEU A 154 -16.94 9.38 -9.34
CA LEU A 154 -17.01 7.92 -9.47
C LEU A 154 -17.39 7.20 -8.15
N PHE A 155 -17.34 7.90 -7.02
CA PHE A 155 -17.60 7.35 -5.70
C PHE A 155 -18.88 7.94 -5.10
N ASP A 156 -19.58 7.16 -4.28
CA ASP A 156 -20.72 7.65 -3.50
C ASP A 156 -20.28 8.74 -2.51
N LEU A 157 -21.19 9.66 -2.18
CA LEU A 157 -20.93 10.79 -1.27
C LEU A 157 -20.25 10.38 0.05
N LYS A 158 -20.59 9.20 0.58
CA LYS A 158 -20.00 8.66 1.82
C LYS A 158 -18.49 8.38 1.73
N TYR A 159 -17.97 8.08 0.54
CA TYR A 159 -16.56 7.74 0.29
C TYR A 159 -15.74 8.92 -0.25
N ARG A 160 -16.40 10.01 -0.64
CA ARG A 160 -15.72 11.21 -1.15
C ARG A 160 -14.94 11.91 -0.03
N PRO A 161 -13.84 12.61 -0.37
CA PRO A 161 -13.11 13.42 0.60
C PRO A 161 -13.99 14.57 1.10
N LYS A 162 -14.18 14.64 2.42
CA LYS A 162 -14.98 15.66 3.12
C LYS A 162 -14.13 16.82 3.62
N THR A 163 -12.92 16.51 4.09
CA THR A 163 -11.98 17.51 4.62
C THR A 163 -10.94 17.90 3.59
N GLU A 164 -10.41 19.12 3.71
CA GLU A 164 -9.36 19.61 2.82
C GLU A 164 -8.12 18.71 2.85
N THR A 165 -7.76 18.18 4.01
CA THR A 165 -6.69 17.18 4.15
C THR A 165 -6.95 15.91 3.36
N GLN A 166 -8.20 15.44 3.28
CA GLN A 166 -8.55 14.27 2.48
C GLN A 166 -8.48 14.58 0.98
N LYS A 167 -8.92 15.77 0.55
CA LYS A 167 -8.78 16.22 -0.84
C LYS A 167 -7.31 16.31 -1.25
N ILE A 168 -6.46 16.89 -0.39
CA ILE A 168 -5.00 16.97 -0.61
C ILE A 168 -4.40 15.57 -0.76
N LYS A 169 -4.82 14.57 0.04
CA LYS A 169 -4.34 13.18 -0.11
C LYS A 169 -4.75 12.57 -1.45
N TRP A 170 -5.95 12.86 -1.92
CA TRP A 170 -6.44 12.39 -3.21
C TRP A 170 -5.68 13.05 -4.37
N LEU A 171 -5.51 14.37 -4.34
CA LEU A 171 -4.69 15.12 -5.30
C LEU A 171 -3.25 14.61 -5.32
N ASP A 172 -2.63 14.40 -4.16
CA ASP A 172 -1.28 13.83 -4.02
C ASP A 172 -1.19 12.39 -4.56
N CYS A 173 -2.28 11.62 -4.51
CA CYS A 173 -2.34 10.30 -5.10
C CYS A 173 -2.34 10.39 -6.63
N LEU A 174 -3.17 11.25 -7.22
CA LEU A 174 -3.24 11.46 -8.67
C LEU A 174 -1.92 12.04 -9.22
N ASP A 175 -1.35 13.06 -8.57
CA ASP A 175 -0.03 13.61 -8.94
C ASP A 175 1.03 12.52 -9.01
N LYS A 176 1.10 11.66 -7.99
CA LYS A 176 2.11 10.59 -7.95
C LYS A 176 1.87 9.50 -8.98
N LEU A 177 0.61 9.19 -9.30
CA LEU A 177 0.29 8.24 -10.38
C LEU A 177 0.82 8.75 -11.72
N GLN A 178 0.67 10.04 -11.99
CA GLN A 178 1.17 10.64 -13.22
C GLN A 178 2.69 10.82 -13.21
N ARG A 179 3.21 11.49 -12.18
CA ARG A 179 4.60 11.95 -12.14
C ARG A 179 5.61 10.88 -11.74
N LEU A 180 5.25 9.99 -10.81
CA LEU A 180 6.18 8.96 -10.31
C LEU A 180 5.91 7.60 -10.95
N ASP A 181 4.64 7.25 -11.14
CA ASP A 181 4.26 5.94 -11.66
C ASP A 181 4.09 5.95 -13.19
N GLY A 182 4.14 7.12 -13.83
CA GLY A 182 4.15 7.27 -15.28
C GLY A 182 2.83 6.98 -15.98
N TYR A 183 1.71 6.98 -15.24
CA TYR A 183 0.39 6.66 -15.80
C TYR A 183 -0.34 7.90 -16.30
N ASP A 184 -0.98 7.78 -17.47
CA ASP A 184 -1.90 8.81 -17.96
C ASP A 184 -3.20 8.83 -17.14
N LEU A 185 -3.58 10.00 -16.63
CA LEU A 185 -4.75 10.14 -15.75
C LEU A 185 -6.09 9.82 -16.44
N ARG A 186 -6.18 9.96 -17.77
CA ARG A 186 -7.39 9.60 -18.52
C ARG A 186 -7.55 8.09 -18.60
N GLU A 187 -6.45 7.36 -18.81
CA GLU A 187 -6.47 5.90 -18.72
C GLU A 187 -6.83 5.43 -17.31
N VAL A 188 -6.18 6.01 -16.29
CA VAL A 188 -6.46 5.70 -14.88
C VAL A 188 -7.93 5.98 -14.53
N TYR A 189 -8.51 7.05 -15.08
CA TYR A 189 -9.93 7.37 -14.91
C TYR A 189 -10.83 6.29 -15.52
N ASN A 190 -10.56 5.86 -16.75
CA ASN A 190 -11.33 4.80 -17.41
C ASN A 190 -11.27 3.48 -16.63
N VAL A 191 -10.08 3.09 -16.16
CA VAL A 191 -9.91 1.93 -15.28
C VAL A 191 -10.71 2.09 -13.99
N SER A 192 -10.60 3.24 -13.33
CA SER A 192 -11.33 3.53 -12.09
C SER A 192 -12.84 3.49 -12.30
N LYS A 193 -13.34 4.03 -13.42
CA LYS A 193 -14.76 3.99 -13.79
C LYS A 193 -15.24 2.55 -13.97
N ASN A 194 -14.45 1.70 -14.62
CA ASN A 194 -14.79 0.28 -14.81
C ASN A 194 -14.77 -0.48 -13.48
N LEU A 195 -13.80 -0.22 -12.60
CA LEU A 195 -13.75 -0.82 -11.26
C LEU A 195 -14.95 -0.44 -10.39
N ARG A 196 -15.50 0.77 -10.56
CA ARG A 196 -16.68 1.23 -9.83
C ARG A 196 -17.99 0.66 -10.36
N LYS A 197 -18.01 0.11 -11.58
CA LYS A 197 -19.15 -0.60 -12.19
C LYS A 197 -19.11 -2.12 -11.97
N ASP A 198 -17.96 -2.66 -11.58
CA ASP A 198 -17.74 -4.09 -11.36
C ASP A 198 -18.29 -4.49 -9.98
N GLU A 199 -19.09 -5.55 -9.92
CA GLU A 199 -19.80 -5.98 -8.70
C GLU A 199 -18.85 -6.30 -7.54
N PHE A 200 -17.71 -6.91 -7.84
CA PHE A 200 -16.71 -7.25 -6.84
C PHE A 200 -15.90 -6.02 -6.44
N TRP A 201 -15.40 -5.27 -7.41
CA TRP A 201 -14.52 -4.14 -7.13
C TRP A 201 -15.24 -2.90 -6.60
N GLN A 202 -16.52 -2.70 -6.88
CA GLN A 202 -17.29 -1.59 -6.30
C GLN A 202 -17.29 -1.64 -4.76
N ASN A 203 -17.28 -2.83 -4.17
CA ASN A 203 -17.22 -3.01 -2.71
C ASN A 203 -15.80 -2.93 -2.15
N ASN A 204 -14.78 -3.15 -2.98
CA ASN A 204 -13.38 -3.23 -2.57
C ASN A 204 -12.55 -1.98 -2.92
N PHE A 205 -12.96 -1.21 -3.93
CA PHE A 205 -12.33 0.01 -4.42
C PHE A 205 -13.14 1.22 -3.95
N LEU A 206 -13.01 1.51 -2.65
CA LEU A 206 -13.78 2.57 -1.96
C LEU A 206 -13.06 3.94 -1.95
N SER A 207 -11.84 4.02 -2.45
CA SER A 207 -11.10 5.27 -2.56
C SER A 207 -9.99 5.15 -3.59
N ILE A 208 -9.72 6.23 -4.33
CA ILE A 208 -8.60 6.29 -5.29
C ILE A 208 -7.24 6.01 -4.63
N LEU A 209 -7.11 6.26 -3.32
CA LEU A 209 -5.87 5.99 -2.58
C LEU A 209 -5.45 4.51 -2.69
N LYS A 210 -6.41 3.60 -2.92
CA LYS A 210 -6.14 2.18 -3.13
C LYS A 210 -5.25 1.92 -4.35
N LEU A 211 -5.30 2.76 -5.38
CA LEU A 211 -4.50 2.58 -6.60
C LEU A 211 -3.00 2.48 -6.31
N ARG A 212 -2.50 3.26 -5.34
CA ARG A 212 -1.08 3.26 -4.95
C ARG A 212 -0.75 2.35 -3.76
N ASN A 213 -1.74 1.67 -3.19
CA ASN A 213 -1.48 0.62 -2.21
C ASN A 213 -0.89 -0.60 -2.92
N THR A 214 -0.11 -1.39 -2.19
CA THR A 214 0.43 -2.65 -2.69
C THR A 214 -0.38 -3.84 -2.21
N ASP A 215 -0.43 -4.89 -3.01
CA ASP A 215 -0.95 -6.18 -2.60
C ASP A 215 0.03 -6.96 -1.72
N LYS A 216 -0.32 -8.20 -1.40
CA LYS A 216 0.52 -9.13 -0.62
C LYS A 216 1.88 -9.45 -1.27
N ASN A 217 2.02 -9.23 -2.57
CA ASN A 217 3.22 -9.47 -3.35
C ASN A 217 4.05 -8.18 -3.54
N GLY A 218 3.63 -7.05 -2.97
CA GLY A 218 4.31 -5.77 -3.11
C GLY A 218 4.01 -5.02 -4.42
N ILE A 219 3.08 -5.51 -5.24
CA ILE A 219 2.71 -4.90 -6.52
C ILE A 219 1.60 -3.88 -6.29
N LYS A 220 1.70 -2.68 -6.89
CA LYS A 220 0.65 -1.67 -6.71
C LYS A 220 -0.65 -2.13 -7.38
N TYR A 221 -1.78 -1.77 -6.79
CA TYR A 221 -3.08 -2.10 -7.38
C TYR A 221 -3.26 -1.46 -8.75
N ILE A 222 -2.75 -0.24 -8.98
CA ILE A 222 -2.82 0.39 -10.29
C ILE A 222 -2.17 -0.49 -11.36
N ASP A 223 -0.98 -1.05 -11.10
CA ASP A 223 -0.27 -1.88 -12.08
C ASP A 223 -1.12 -3.10 -12.47
N ARG A 224 -1.73 -3.76 -11.47
CA ARG A 224 -2.64 -4.88 -11.72
C ARG A 224 -3.88 -4.46 -12.50
N PHE A 225 -4.51 -3.36 -12.11
CA PHE A 225 -5.74 -2.89 -12.75
C PHE A 225 -5.51 -2.45 -14.18
N MET A 226 -4.39 -1.79 -14.47
CA MET A 226 -4.00 -1.41 -15.82
C MET A 226 -3.76 -2.65 -16.70
N ILE A 227 -3.05 -3.66 -16.18
CA ILE A 227 -2.84 -4.94 -16.89
C ILE A 227 -4.17 -5.65 -17.16
N GLN A 228 -5.02 -5.78 -16.14
CA GLN A 228 -6.34 -6.43 -16.27
C GLN A 228 -7.24 -5.67 -17.24
N HIS A 229 -7.24 -4.34 -17.19
CA HIS A 229 -8.01 -3.52 -18.10
C HIS A 229 -7.53 -3.69 -19.54
N LYS A 230 -6.21 -3.65 -19.79
CA LYS A 230 -5.65 -3.92 -21.12
C LYS A 230 -6.02 -5.32 -21.61
N ALA A 231 -5.97 -6.34 -20.75
CA ALA A 231 -6.37 -7.70 -21.11
C ALA A 231 -7.86 -7.81 -21.49
N LYS A 232 -8.76 -7.09 -20.79
CA LYS A 232 -10.20 -7.06 -21.10
C LYS A 232 -10.52 -6.34 -22.42
N GLN A 233 -9.68 -5.40 -22.85
CA GLN A 233 -9.86 -4.67 -24.12
C GLN A 233 -9.30 -5.43 -25.33
N LYS A 234 -8.63 -6.58 -25.14
CA LYS A 234 -8.13 -7.38 -26.24
C LYS A 234 -9.29 -8.03 -27.00
N PRO A 235 -9.30 -7.97 -28.35
CA PRO A 235 -10.29 -8.66 -29.17
C PRO A 235 -10.34 -10.17 -28.86
N VAL A 236 -11.52 -10.78 -29.03
CA VAL A 236 -11.75 -12.23 -28.84
C VAL A 236 -10.74 -13.07 -29.62
N GLY A 237 -10.26 -12.57 -30.77
CA GLY A 237 -9.22 -13.23 -31.57
C GLY A 237 -7.94 -13.58 -30.78
N PHE A 238 -7.57 -12.83 -29.74
CA PHE A 238 -6.41 -13.13 -28.90
C PHE A 238 -6.55 -14.47 -28.15
N THR A 239 -7.77 -14.89 -27.80
CA THR A 239 -7.99 -16.14 -27.05
C THR A 239 -8.12 -17.36 -27.97
N LYS A 240 -8.38 -17.15 -29.28
CA LYS A 240 -8.55 -18.23 -30.26
C LYS A 240 -7.22 -18.77 -30.80
N ILE A 241 -6.14 -18.00 -30.70
CA ILE A 241 -4.81 -18.45 -31.10
C ILE A 241 -4.12 -19.14 -29.91
N LYS A 242 -4.01 -20.47 -29.97
CA LYS A 242 -3.33 -21.25 -28.93
C LYS A 242 -1.84 -20.92 -28.89
N ASN A 243 -1.30 -20.81 -27.67
CA ASN A 243 0.13 -20.59 -27.43
C ASN A 243 0.71 -19.33 -28.10
N LEU A 244 -0.12 -18.31 -28.33
CA LEU A 244 0.30 -17.02 -28.85
C LEU A 244 1.37 -16.38 -27.95
N LYS A 245 2.49 -15.97 -28.55
CA LYS A 245 3.53 -15.15 -27.91
C LYS A 245 3.34 -13.68 -28.26
N GLU A 246 3.31 -13.37 -29.55
CA GLU A 246 3.18 -12.00 -30.07
C GLU A 246 2.56 -12.01 -31.47
N PHE A 247 1.97 -10.88 -31.86
CA PHE A 247 1.58 -10.62 -33.24
C PHE A 247 2.70 -9.86 -33.96
N PHE A 248 2.81 -10.05 -35.27
CA PHE A 248 3.72 -9.31 -36.13
C PHE A 248 3.00 -8.89 -37.41
N ILE A 249 3.47 -7.82 -38.04
CA ILE A 249 2.95 -7.33 -39.32
C ILE A 249 3.95 -7.67 -40.41
N TYR A 250 3.47 -8.25 -41.52
CA TYR A 250 4.29 -8.53 -42.69
C TYR A 250 3.60 -8.05 -43.97
N LYS A 251 4.36 -7.85 -45.04
CA LYS A 251 3.81 -7.62 -46.38
C LYS A 251 3.68 -8.98 -47.07
N ASN A 252 2.49 -9.30 -47.54
CA ASN A 252 2.26 -10.55 -48.27
C ASN A 252 3.01 -10.50 -49.61
N PRO A 253 3.88 -11.49 -49.91
CA PRO A 253 4.69 -11.50 -51.14
C PRO A 253 3.86 -11.50 -52.43
N SER A 254 2.67 -12.09 -52.42
CA SER A 254 1.85 -12.27 -53.63
C SER A 254 1.06 -11.02 -54.02
N ASN A 255 0.73 -10.14 -53.06
CA ASN A 255 -0.15 -8.99 -53.31
C ASN A 255 0.35 -7.67 -52.70
N GLY A 256 1.47 -7.69 -51.98
CA GLY A 256 2.09 -6.52 -51.34
C GLY A 256 1.31 -5.92 -50.16
N LYS A 257 0.15 -6.48 -49.78
CA LYS A 257 -0.72 -5.93 -48.73
C LYS A 257 -0.12 -6.20 -47.35
N LYS A 258 -0.31 -5.25 -46.42
CA LYS A 258 0.00 -5.45 -45.00
C LYS A 258 -0.98 -6.45 -44.39
N GLU A 259 -0.45 -7.53 -43.85
CA GLU A 259 -1.18 -8.61 -43.20
C GLU A 259 -0.63 -8.86 -41.80
N ILE A 260 -1.44 -9.52 -40.97
CA ILE A 260 -1.06 -9.87 -39.60
C ILE A 260 -0.65 -11.34 -39.50
N GLY A 261 0.42 -11.60 -38.76
CA GLY A 261 0.87 -12.93 -38.38
C GLY A 261 0.99 -13.07 -36.86
N ALA A 262 1.09 -14.29 -36.36
CA ALA A 262 1.22 -14.58 -34.94
C ALA A 262 2.36 -15.57 -34.71
N LYS A 263 3.29 -15.21 -33.82
CA LYS A 263 4.29 -16.15 -33.33
C LYS A 263 3.68 -17.00 -32.24
N THR A 264 3.69 -18.32 -32.41
CA THR A 264 3.23 -19.26 -31.38
C THR A 264 4.40 -20.08 -30.84
N LYS A 265 4.18 -20.85 -29.78
CA LYS A 265 5.19 -21.83 -29.33
C LYS A 265 5.48 -22.92 -30.39
N ASN A 266 4.53 -23.19 -31.28
CA ASN A 266 4.60 -24.30 -32.23
C ASN A 266 5.02 -23.85 -33.65
N GLY A 267 5.43 -22.59 -33.79
CA GLY A 267 5.76 -21.98 -35.07
C GLY A 267 4.89 -20.77 -35.37
N ASP A 268 5.27 -20.05 -36.42
CA ASP A 268 4.60 -18.82 -36.83
C ASP A 268 3.42 -19.17 -37.74
N ILE A 269 2.30 -18.48 -37.53
CA ILE A 269 1.10 -18.60 -38.37
C ILE A 269 0.80 -17.25 -39.03
N HIS A 270 0.32 -17.30 -40.26
CA HIS A 270 0.03 -16.16 -41.10
C HIS A 270 -1.48 -15.87 -41.17
N GLU A 271 -1.84 -14.74 -41.80
CA GLU A 271 -3.20 -14.20 -41.79
C GLU A 271 -4.26 -15.21 -42.24
N PHE A 272 -3.96 -16.02 -43.26
CA PHE A 272 -4.87 -17.06 -43.75
C PHE A 272 -5.23 -18.08 -42.68
N GLN A 273 -4.22 -18.58 -41.95
CA GLN A 273 -4.45 -19.53 -40.86
C GLN A 273 -5.20 -18.87 -39.69
N ILE A 274 -4.88 -17.60 -39.37
CA ILE A 274 -5.56 -16.85 -38.31
C ILE A 274 -7.05 -16.65 -38.64
N LYS A 275 -7.38 -16.31 -39.89
CA LYS A 275 -8.78 -16.20 -40.37
C LYS A 275 -9.55 -17.50 -40.18
N GLY A 276 -8.92 -18.65 -40.41
CA GLY A 276 -9.56 -19.96 -40.23
C GLY A 276 -9.91 -20.30 -38.77
N LEU A 277 -9.34 -19.59 -37.79
CA LEU A 277 -9.56 -19.87 -36.36
C LEU A 277 -10.75 -19.11 -35.77
N MET A 278 -11.34 -18.16 -36.49
CA MET A 278 -12.34 -17.23 -35.93
C MET A 278 -13.33 -16.73 -36.98
N MET A 279 -14.43 -16.13 -36.52
CA MET A 279 -15.43 -15.55 -37.43
C MET A 279 -14.87 -14.28 -38.10
N THR A 280 -15.43 -13.91 -39.25
CA THR A 280 -14.93 -12.77 -40.04
C THR A 280 -14.94 -11.46 -39.26
N ASN A 281 -15.98 -11.19 -38.46
CA ASN A 281 -16.08 -10.01 -37.61
C ASN A 281 -14.98 -9.96 -36.53
N GLU A 282 -14.76 -11.07 -35.83
CA GLU A 282 -13.71 -11.21 -34.80
C GLU A 282 -12.32 -11.01 -35.41
N PHE A 283 -12.09 -11.54 -36.61
CA PHE A 283 -10.84 -11.34 -37.33
C PHE A 283 -10.62 -9.87 -37.71
N GLN A 284 -11.64 -9.19 -38.23
CA GLN A 284 -11.50 -7.77 -38.60
C GLN A 284 -11.22 -6.89 -37.38
N GLU A 285 -11.87 -7.18 -36.25
CA GLU A 285 -11.61 -6.50 -34.99
C GLU A 285 -10.16 -6.74 -34.52
N LEU A 286 -9.71 -8.00 -34.53
CA LEU A 286 -8.33 -8.37 -34.19
C LEU A 286 -7.32 -7.65 -35.09
N LYS A 287 -7.53 -7.69 -36.41
CA LYS A 287 -6.64 -7.07 -37.40
C LYS A 287 -6.55 -5.57 -37.18
N LYS A 288 -7.67 -4.88 -36.95
CA LYS A 288 -7.68 -3.45 -36.66
C LYS A 288 -6.91 -3.13 -35.38
N TYR A 289 -7.09 -3.93 -34.33
CA TYR A 289 -6.39 -3.76 -33.05
C TYR A 289 -4.86 -3.91 -33.22
N VAL A 290 -4.40 -4.98 -33.87
CA VAL A 290 -2.97 -5.27 -34.07
C VAL A 290 -2.29 -4.23 -34.97
N LEU A 291 -2.99 -3.74 -36.00
CA LEU A 291 -2.47 -2.69 -36.87
C LEU A 291 -2.38 -1.32 -36.16
N ASN A 292 -3.28 -1.05 -35.22
CA ASN A 292 -3.28 0.20 -34.46
C ASN A 292 -2.26 0.22 -33.32
N GLU A 293 -1.92 -0.92 -32.71
CA GLU A 293 -0.88 -0.99 -31.66
C GLU A 293 0.55 -0.84 -32.20
N ASN A 294 0.78 -1.08 -33.50
CA ASN A 294 2.10 -1.06 -34.14
C ASN A 294 2.33 0.16 -35.06
N ASN A 295 1.43 1.15 -35.02
CA ASN A 295 1.60 2.45 -35.68
C ASN A 295 1.89 3.52 -34.62
#